data_AF-A0A7Z1AVF7-F1
#
_entry.id   AF-A0A7Z1AVF7-F1
#
_cell.length_a   1.000
_cell.length_b   1.000
_cell.length_c   1.000
_cell.angle_alpha   90.00
_cell.angle_beta   90.00
_cell.angle_gamma   90.00
#
_symmetry.space_group_name_H-M   'P 1'
#
loop_
_entity.id
_entity.type
_entity.pdbx_description
1 polymer ?
#
loop_
_entity_poly.entity_id
_entity_poly.type
_entity_poly.pdbx_seq_one_letter_code
_entity_poly.pdbx_strand_id
1 'polypeptide(L)'
;MRVPTLVVTDVLMLWPREIGAPATVEEAGLWPVFVLVVEEPAEPRAAGPLFELLARPRPDGELAVVSARCDWSILDRDNALLKASVRGSAGARFAANLIVPARQVLGVLDVVARGATIGVATGRSAVRLGGRVDIRSALHEVVLLSCQPSADLATLADLLGATAGR
;
A
#
# COMPACT_ATOMS: atom_id res chain seq x y z
N MET A 1 20.87 -10.78 4.38
CA MET A 1 19.50 -11.10 3.95
C MET A 1 19.22 -10.37 2.64
N ARG A 2 18.76 -11.09 1.60
CA ARG A 2 18.37 -10.47 0.33
C ARG A 2 16.98 -9.84 0.50
N VAL A 3 16.82 -8.58 0.11
CA VAL A 3 15.52 -7.91 0.14
C VAL A 3 14.72 -8.35 -1.09
N PRO A 4 13.56 -9.02 -0.94
CA PRO A 4 12.74 -9.43 -2.07
C PRO A 4 12.20 -8.22 -2.84
N THR A 5 12.05 -8.41 -4.15
CA THR A 5 11.40 -7.44 -5.05
C THR A 5 10.08 -8.02 -5.49
N LEU A 6 9.00 -7.25 -5.31
CA LEU A 6 7.63 -7.60 -5.65
C LEU A 6 7.11 -6.64 -6.70
N VAL A 7 6.29 -7.13 -7.61
CA VAL A 7 5.64 -6.31 -8.64
C VAL A 7 4.23 -5.97 -8.16
N VAL A 8 3.90 -4.69 -8.19
CA VAL A 8 2.53 -4.23 -7.98
C VAL A 8 1.76 -4.42 -9.29
N THR A 9 0.69 -5.19 -9.21
CA THR A 9 -0.14 -5.56 -10.35
C THR A 9 -1.36 -4.67 -10.48
N ASP A 10 -1.84 -4.11 -9.36
CA ASP A 10 -3.00 -3.24 -9.32
C ASP A 10 -2.95 -2.24 -8.15
N VAL A 11 -3.75 -1.18 -8.24
CA VAL A 11 -3.89 -0.18 -7.18
C VAL A 11 -5.36 0.08 -6.91
N LEU A 12 -5.78 -0.16 -5.67
CA LEU A 12 -7.15 0.10 -5.22
C LEU A 12 -7.19 1.36 -4.38
N MET A 13 -8.19 2.20 -4.59
CA MET A 13 -8.49 3.31 -3.70
C MET A 13 -9.70 2.92 -2.86
N LEU A 14 -9.45 2.67 -1.58
CA LEU A 14 -10.52 2.36 -0.64
C LEU A 14 -11.03 3.65 -0.01
N TRP A 15 -12.36 3.78 0.02
CA TRP A 15 -13.07 4.84 0.71
C TRP A 15 -14.02 4.22 1.73
N PRO A 16 -14.27 4.88 2.87
CA PRO A 16 -15.28 4.42 3.80
C PRO A 16 -16.65 4.50 3.11
N ARG A 17 -17.31 3.37 2.91
CA ARG A 17 -18.71 3.31 2.48
C ARG A 17 -19.56 2.92 3.68
N GLU A 18 -20.31 3.90 4.17
CA GLU A 18 -21.21 3.86 5.32
C GLU A 18 -20.60 3.34 6.64
N ILE A 19 -20.58 4.23 7.63
CA ILE A 19 -20.12 3.99 8.99
C ILE A 19 -21.20 3.16 9.71
N GLY A 20 -21.28 1.86 9.41
CA GLY A 20 -22.20 0.94 10.12
C GLY A 20 -21.89 0.81 11.62
N ALA A 21 -20.63 1.08 11.99
CA ALA A 21 -20.17 1.30 13.35
C ALA A 21 -19.22 2.51 13.34
N PRO A 22 -19.26 3.42 14.33
CA PRO A 22 -18.39 4.60 14.36
C PRO A 22 -16.93 4.16 14.29
N ALA A 23 -16.26 4.53 13.18
CA ALA A 23 -14.82 4.41 13.09
C ALA A 23 -14.19 5.23 14.23
N THR A 24 -13.16 4.70 14.87
CA THR A 24 -12.36 5.47 15.81
C THR A 24 -11.71 6.66 15.08
N VAL A 25 -11.36 7.74 15.79
CA VAL A 25 -10.70 8.92 15.20
C VAL A 25 -9.40 8.53 14.48
N GLU A 26 -8.70 7.53 14.99
CA GLU A 26 -7.49 6.99 14.39
C GLU A 26 -7.79 6.27 13.06
N GLU A 27 -8.83 5.43 13.00
CA GLU A 27 -9.27 4.78 11.76
C GLU A 27 -9.78 5.79 10.73
N ALA A 28 -10.48 6.86 11.16
CA ALA A 28 -10.97 7.91 10.27
C ALA A 28 -9.83 8.68 9.60
N GLY A 29 -8.71 8.88 10.29
CA GLY A 29 -7.52 9.56 9.77
C GLY A 29 -6.72 8.75 8.73
N LEU A 30 -7.03 7.47 8.54
CA LEU A 30 -6.37 6.62 7.55
C LEU A 30 -6.97 6.75 6.14
N TRP A 31 -8.13 7.38 5.99
CA TRP A 31 -8.86 7.44 4.73
C TRP A 31 -8.53 8.70 3.91
N PRO A 32 -8.45 8.60 2.57
CA PRO A 32 -8.55 7.38 1.76
C PRO A 32 -7.32 6.46 1.92
N VAL A 33 -7.53 5.14 1.82
CA VAL A 33 -6.42 4.17 1.85
C VAL A 33 -6.11 3.72 0.42
N PHE A 34 -4.87 3.99 -0.02
CA PHE A 34 -4.36 3.51 -1.30
C PHE A 34 -3.69 2.16 -1.12
N VAL A 35 -4.24 1.13 -1.74
CA VAL A 35 -3.78 -0.25 -1.58
C VAL A 35 -3.01 -0.68 -2.81
N LEU A 36 -1.74 -1.00 -2.62
CA LEU A 36 -0.90 -1.64 -3.62
C LEU A 36 -1.15 -3.14 -3.60
N VAL A 37 -1.65 -3.68 -4.71
CA VAL A 37 -1.87 -5.11 -4.87
C VAL A 37 -0.61 -5.74 -5.43
N VAL A 38 0.01 -6.65 -4.69
CA VAL A 38 1.20 -7.37 -5.13
C VAL A 38 0.84 -8.72 -5.73
N GLU A 39 1.63 -9.16 -6.69
CA GLU A 39 1.56 -10.51 -7.23
C GLU A 39 1.75 -11.54 -6.11
N GLU A 40 0.83 -12.51 -6.01
CA GLU A 40 0.87 -13.55 -4.99
C GLU A 40 1.80 -14.69 -5.46
N PRO A 41 2.86 -15.01 -4.72
CA PRO A 41 3.74 -16.12 -5.03
C PRO A 41 3.02 -17.44 -4.77
N ALA A 42 3.37 -18.48 -5.53
CA ALA A 42 2.76 -19.81 -5.38
C ALA A 42 2.85 -20.36 -3.95
N GLU A 43 3.94 -20.03 -3.22
CA GLU A 43 4.14 -20.39 -1.82
C GLU A 43 4.40 -19.14 -0.95
N PRO A 44 3.38 -18.62 -0.24
CA PRO A 44 3.49 -17.38 0.54
C PRO A 44 4.56 -17.41 1.65
N ARG A 45 4.71 -18.52 2.37
CA ARG A 45 5.73 -18.64 3.44
C ARG A 45 7.15 -18.64 2.86
N ALA A 46 7.34 -19.26 1.70
CA ALA A 46 8.62 -19.25 1.01
C ALA A 46 8.98 -17.86 0.44
N ALA A 47 7.97 -17.02 0.19
CA ALA A 47 8.14 -15.68 -0.33
C ALA A 47 8.48 -14.61 0.74
N GLY A 48 8.47 -15.01 2.02
CA GLY A 48 9.04 -14.25 3.11
C GLY A 48 8.02 -13.53 3.99
N PRO A 49 8.51 -12.78 5.00
CA PRO A 49 7.70 -12.43 6.16
C PRO A 49 6.55 -11.46 5.87
N LEU A 50 6.60 -10.69 4.78
CA LEU A 50 5.47 -9.86 4.35
C LEU A 50 4.27 -10.71 3.94
N PHE A 51 4.49 -11.80 3.18
CA PHE A 51 3.42 -12.69 2.77
C PHE A 51 2.90 -13.54 3.92
N GLU A 52 3.74 -13.88 4.90
CA GLU A 52 3.28 -14.50 6.14
C GLU A 52 2.32 -13.58 6.92
N LEU A 53 2.60 -12.28 6.97
CA LEU A 53 1.71 -11.28 7.60
C LEU A 53 0.39 -11.11 6.85
N LEU A 54 0.44 -11.13 5.52
CA LEU A 54 -0.74 -11.03 4.66
C LEU A 54 -1.60 -12.31 4.74
N ALA A 55 -0.99 -13.48 4.90
CA ALA A 55 -1.68 -14.77 4.98
C ALA A 55 -2.17 -15.12 6.39
N ARG A 56 -1.72 -14.40 7.44
CA ARG A 56 -2.06 -14.72 8.83
C ARG A 56 -3.55 -14.42 9.10
N PRO A 57 -4.36 -15.43 9.50
CA PRO A 57 -5.71 -15.18 10.00
C PRO A 57 -5.63 -14.28 11.22
N ARG A 58 -6.47 -13.26 11.28
CA ARG A 58 -6.54 -12.32 12.39
C ARG A 58 -7.85 -12.57 13.15
N PRO A 59 -7.83 -12.57 14.49
CA PRO A 59 -9.06 -12.61 15.27
C PRO A 59 -9.89 -11.35 15.03
N ASP A 60 -11.21 -11.46 15.20
CA ASP A 60 -12.14 -10.35 15.00
C ASP A 60 -11.74 -9.15 15.86
N GLY A 61 -11.55 -7.99 15.21
CA GLY A 61 -11.21 -6.72 15.87
C GLY A 61 -9.72 -6.39 15.96
N GLU A 62 -8.79 -7.28 15.56
CA GLU A 62 -7.36 -6.97 15.53
C GLU A 62 -6.88 -6.54 14.14
N LEU A 63 -6.62 -5.24 13.96
CA LEU A 63 -5.98 -4.70 12.77
C LEU A 63 -4.49 -5.07 12.77
N ALA A 64 -3.93 -5.67 11.71
CA ALA A 64 -2.47 -5.69 11.57
C ALA A 64 -2.00 -4.37 10.98
N VAL A 65 -2.01 -3.37 11.85
CA VAL A 65 -1.24 -2.17 11.63
C VAL A 65 0.21 -2.53 11.94
N VAL A 66 0.96 -2.86 10.90
CA VAL A 66 2.40 -3.01 11.04
C VAL A 66 3.01 -1.65 10.81
N SER A 67 3.57 -1.02 11.86
CA SER A 67 4.37 0.18 11.66
C SER A 67 5.59 -0.17 10.81
N ALA A 68 5.47 0.12 9.53
CA ALA A 68 6.49 -0.01 8.52
C ALA A 68 6.83 1.37 7.98
N ARG A 69 8.12 1.59 7.75
CA ARG A 69 8.59 2.77 7.01
C ARG A 69 8.58 2.43 5.53
N CYS A 70 8.05 3.33 4.72
CA CYS A 70 8.08 3.24 3.28
C CYS A 70 8.77 4.49 2.71
N ASP A 71 9.82 4.25 1.93
CA ASP A 71 10.56 5.28 1.21
C ASP A 71 10.32 5.10 -0.29
N TRP A 72 9.94 6.18 -0.97
CA TRP A 72 9.66 6.17 -2.40
C TRP A 72 10.77 6.82 -3.22
N SER A 73 11.10 6.20 -4.35
CA SER A 73 12.03 6.74 -5.34
C SER A 73 11.58 6.42 -6.76
N ILE A 74 12.14 7.12 -7.74
CA ILE A 74 12.03 6.75 -9.16
C ILE A 74 13.01 5.60 -9.43
N LEU A 75 12.52 4.50 -10.00
CA LEU A 75 13.37 3.37 -10.41
C LEU A 75 13.85 3.54 -11.84
N ASP A 76 12.92 3.85 -12.73
CA ASP A 76 13.17 4.00 -14.16
C ASP A 76 12.23 5.09 -14.68
N ARG A 77 12.81 6.20 -15.13
CA ARG A 77 12.02 7.34 -15.61
C ARG A 77 11.41 7.07 -16.97
N ASP A 78 12.11 6.36 -17.86
CA ASP A 78 11.71 6.15 -19.24
C ASP A 78 10.51 5.20 -19.32
N ASN A 79 10.50 4.20 -18.42
CA ASN A 79 9.38 3.26 -18.29
C ASN A 79 8.36 3.68 -17.22
N ALA A 80 8.52 4.87 -16.63
CA ALA A 80 7.69 5.40 -15.56
C ALA A 80 7.47 4.38 -14.42
N LEU A 81 8.56 3.79 -13.92
CA LEU A 81 8.55 2.85 -12.80
C LEU A 81 9.01 3.53 -11.52
N LEU A 82 8.23 3.35 -10.46
CA LEU A 82 8.54 3.78 -9.11
C LEU A 82 8.95 2.59 -8.26
N LYS A 83 9.70 2.87 -7.21
CA LYS A 83 10.08 1.89 -6.19
C LYS A 83 9.63 2.39 -4.83
N ALA A 84 8.87 1.56 -4.12
CA ALA A 84 8.61 1.71 -2.70
C ALA A 84 9.47 0.72 -1.92
N SER A 85 10.44 1.22 -1.16
CA SER A 85 11.25 0.43 -0.24
C SER A 85 10.58 0.39 1.12
N VAL A 86 10.12 -0.79 1.51
CA VAL A 86 9.33 -1.01 2.73
C VAL A 86 10.17 -1.74 3.77
N ARG A 87 10.12 -1.27 5.01
CA ARG A 87 10.76 -1.92 6.17
C ARG A 87 9.79 -1.99 7.34
N GLY A 88 9.31 -3.18 7.66
CA GLY A 88 8.50 -3.47 8.84
C GLY A 88 9.36 -3.57 10.09
N SER A 89 8.93 -2.92 11.18
CA SER A 89 9.71 -2.86 12.43
C SER A 89 8.98 -3.37 13.66
N ALA A 90 7.65 -3.20 13.74
CA ALA A 90 6.80 -3.63 14.85
C ALA A 90 5.94 -4.84 14.46
N GLY A 91 5.83 -5.85 15.33
CA GLY A 91 5.00 -7.04 15.11
C GLY A 91 5.60 -8.09 14.14
N ALA A 92 6.33 -7.66 13.10
CA ALA A 92 7.14 -8.52 12.24
C ALA A 92 8.22 -7.73 11.50
N ARG A 93 9.47 -8.19 11.60
CA ARG A 93 10.60 -7.59 10.90
C ARG A 93 10.67 -8.13 9.47
N PHE A 94 10.50 -7.24 8.50
CA PHE A 94 10.63 -7.57 7.09
C PHE A 94 11.17 -6.39 6.30
N ALA A 95 11.71 -6.69 5.11
CA ALA A 95 12.01 -5.68 4.12
C ALA A 95 11.53 -6.18 2.76
N ALA A 96 11.01 -5.28 1.92
CA ALA A 96 10.62 -5.58 0.56
C ALA A 96 10.79 -4.34 -0.32
N ASN A 97 11.03 -4.54 -1.61
CA ASN A 97 10.93 -3.49 -2.62
C ASN A 97 9.68 -3.76 -3.46
N LEU A 98 8.80 -2.79 -3.59
CA LEU A 98 7.63 -2.85 -4.44
C LEU A 98 7.92 -2.04 -5.70
N ILE A 99 7.82 -2.66 -6.88
CA ILE A 99 7.92 -1.98 -8.16
C ILE A 99 6.52 -1.59 -8.60
N VAL A 100 6.30 -0.30 -8.80
CA VAL A 100 4.98 0.28 -9.06
C VAL A 100 5.01 1.01 -10.40
N PRO A 101 4.24 0.56 -11.40
CA PRO A 101 4.01 1.35 -12.60
C PRO A 101 3.37 2.69 -12.23
N ALA A 102 4.01 3.80 -12.55
CA ALA A 102 3.56 5.14 -12.14
C ALA A 102 2.12 5.42 -12.59
N ARG A 103 1.72 4.90 -13.77
CA ARG A 103 0.36 5.00 -14.30
C ARG A 103 -0.73 4.59 -13.31
N GLN A 104 -0.44 3.62 -12.44
CA GLN A 104 -1.42 3.10 -11.47
C GLN A 104 -1.56 3.99 -10.24
N VAL A 105 -0.61 4.90 -10.01
CA VAL A 105 -0.61 5.83 -8.86
C VAL A 105 -0.68 7.29 -9.28
N LEU A 106 -0.84 7.61 -10.58
CA LEU A 106 -0.87 8.99 -11.08
C LEU A 106 -1.87 9.87 -10.35
N GLY A 107 -3.10 9.37 -10.15
CA GLY A 107 -4.17 10.15 -9.50
C GLY A 107 -3.97 10.39 -8.00
N VAL A 108 -2.90 9.84 -7.41
CA VAL A 108 -2.67 9.83 -5.97
C VAL A 108 -1.20 10.15 -5.62
N LEU A 109 -0.41 10.50 -6.64
CA LEU A 109 1.04 10.65 -6.54
C LEU A 109 1.42 11.81 -5.61
N ASP A 110 0.63 12.89 -5.61
CA ASP A 110 0.79 14.04 -4.72
C ASP A 110 0.57 13.64 -3.25
N VAL A 111 -0.41 12.78 -2.97
CA VAL A 111 -0.71 12.29 -1.63
C VAL A 111 0.43 11.40 -1.14
N VAL A 112 0.90 10.47 -1.98
CA VAL A 112 2.04 9.60 -1.67
C VAL A 112 3.32 10.42 -1.45
N ALA A 113 3.56 11.44 -2.28
CA ALA A 113 4.72 12.33 -2.16
C ALA A 113 4.78 13.08 -0.82
N ARG A 114 3.63 13.36 -0.19
CA ARG A 114 3.54 14.03 1.12
C ARG A 114 3.70 13.08 2.32
N GLY A 115 3.87 11.77 2.12
CA GLY A 115 4.05 10.80 3.21
C GLY A 115 2.75 10.20 3.75
N ALA A 116 1.88 9.75 2.86
CA ALA A 116 0.62 9.12 3.25
C ALA A 116 0.77 7.68 3.77
N THR A 117 -0.27 7.19 4.44
CA THR A 117 -0.41 5.75 4.73
C THR A 117 -0.92 5.04 3.49
N ILE A 118 -0.26 3.93 3.13
CA ILE A 118 -0.68 3.05 2.02
C ILE A 118 -0.96 1.65 2.56
N GLY A 119 -1.88 0.92 1.94
CA GLY A 119 -2.08 -0.51 2.19
C GLY A 119 -1.26 -1.37 1.21
N VAL A 120 -0.92 -2.58 1.63
CA VAL A 120 -0.45 -3.66 0.74
C VAL A 120 -1.41 -4.83 0.89
N ALA A 121 -1.82 -5.41 -0.24
CA ALA A 121 -2.71 -6.56 -0.31
C ALA A 121 -2.22 -7.57 -1.33
N THR A 122 -2.63 -8.84 -1.18
CA THR A 122 -2.48 -9.83 -2.26
C THR A 122 -3.65 -9.74 -3.24
N GLY A 123 -3.51 -10.29 -4.44
CA GLY A 123 -4.60 -10.36 -5.42
C GLY A 123 -5.88 -11.02 -4.86
N ARG A 124 -5.76 -12.03 -4.01
CA ARG A 124 -6.90 -12.66 -3.34
C ARG A 124 -7.61 -11.70 -2.38
N SER A 125 -6.85 -10.90 -1.67
CA SER A 125 -7.36 -9.89 -0.73
C SER A 125 -8.02 -8.74 -1.50
N ALA A 126 -7.46 -8.34 -2.64
CA ALA A 126 -8.06 -7.38 -3.56
C ALA A 126 -9.46 -7.80 -4.06
N VAL A 127 -9.65 -9.08 -4.38
CA VAL A 127 -10.98 -9.62 -4.75
C VAL A 127 -11.99 -9.47 -3.60
N ARG A 128 -11.57 -9.75 -2.35
CA ARG A 128 -12.43 -9.57 -1.17
C ARG A 128 -12.76 -8.10 -0.92
N LEU A 129 -11.79 -7.20 -1.09
CA LEU A 129 -11.99 -5.75 -0.97
C LEU A 129 -13.03 -5.21 -1.97
N GLY A 130 -13.12 -5.78 -3.18
CA GLY A 130 -14.13 -5.40 -4.17
C GLY A 130 -15.57 -5.81 -3.80
N GLY A 131 -15.75 -6.74 -2.86
CA GLY A 131 -17.01 -7.42 -2.55
C GLY A 131 -18.00 -6.69 -1.63
N ARG A 132 -17.79 -5.40 -1.32
CA ARG A 132 -18.51 -4.61 -0.28
C ARG A 132 -18.15 -5.03 1.14
N VAL A 133 -17.00 -4.59 1.59
CA VAL A 133 -16.52 -4.75 2.97
C VAL A 133 -16.75 -3.45 3.75
N ASP A 134 -17.17 -3.56 5.01
CA ASP A 134 -17.13 -2.43 5.95
C ASP A 134 -15.67 -1.99 6.22
N ILE A 135 -15.51 -0.80 6.79
CA ILE A 135 -14.19 -0.18 7.10
C ILE A 135 -13.24 -1.18 7.77
N ARG A 136 -13.72 -1.89 8.80
CA ARG A 136 -12.88 -2.77 9.60
C ARG A 136 -12.49 -3.99 8.79
N SER A 137 -13.46 -4.64 8.14
CA SER A 137 -13.22 -5.74 7.22
C SER A 137 -12.22 -5.38 6.13
N ALA A 138 -12.28 -4.15 5.57
CA ALA A 138 -11.32 -3.69 4.58
C ALA A 138 -9.89 -3.55 5.15
N LEU A 139 -9.75 -3.01 6.36
CA LEU A 139 -8.46 -2.86 7.01
C LEU A 139 -7.85 -4.20 7.45
N HIS A 140 -8.67 -5.24 7.68
CA HIS A 140 -8.19 -6.60 7.94
C HIS A 140 -7.51 -7.25 6.73
N GLU A 141 -7.87 -6.82 5.52
CA GLU A 141 -7.35 -7.39 4.26
C GLU A 141 -6.03 -6.77 3.79
N VAL A 142 -5.51 -5.78 4.54
CA VAL A 142 -4.31 -5.03 4.16
C VAL A 142 -3.26 -5.02 5.27
N VAL A 143 -2.02 -4.76 4.86
CA VAL A 143 -0.94 -4.31 5.75
C VAL A 143 -0.72 -2.82 5.49
N LEU A 144 -0.93 -1.98 6.51
CA LEU A 144 -0.74 -0.55 6.39
C LEU A 144 0.73 -0.18 6.56
N LEU A 145 1.21 0.76 5.74
CA LEU A 145 2.59 1.25 5.72
C LEU A 145 2.58 2.77 5.81
N SER A 146 3.35 3.34 6.75
CA SER A 146 3.51 4.79 6.85
C SER A 146 4.65 5.24 5.94
N CYS A 147 4.32 6.01 4.90
CA CYS A 147 5.32 6.56 3.99
C CYS A 147 5.95 7.82 4.57
N GLN A 148 7.23 8.04 4.31
CA GLN A 148 7.83 9.36 4.51
C GLN A 148 7.57 10.24 3.28
N PRO A 149 7.54 11.58 3.44
CA PRO A 149 7.53 12.47 2.29
C PRO A 149 8.70 12.19 1.35
N SER A 150 8.46 12.28 0.03
CA SER A 150 9.47 12.04 -1.01
C SER A 150 9.54 13.22 -1.96
N ALA A 151 10.66 13.95 -1.91
CA ALA A 151 10.92 15.09 -2.79
C ALA A 151 10.99 14.70 -4.28
N ASP A 152 11.51 13.51 -4.58
CA ASP A 152 11.57 12.97 -5.93
C ASP A 152 10.17 12.72 -6.49
N LEU A 153 9.29 12.13 -5.68
CA LEU A 153 7.89 11.96 -6.06
C LEU A 153 7.14 13.28 -6.15
N ALA A 154 7.41 14.25 -5.27
CA ALA A 154 6.79 15.57 -5.34
C ALA A 154 7.13 16.25 -6.67
N THR A 155 8.42 16.23 -7.06
CA THR A 155 8.87 16.75 -8.35
C THR A 155 8.19 16.04 -9.52
N LEU A 156 8.05 14.72 -9.43
CA LEU A 156 7.37 13.94 -10.46
C LEU A 156 5.86 14.25 -10.53
N ALA A 157 5.20 14.44 -9.40
CA ALA A 157 3.80 14.83 -9.33
C ALA A 157 3.57 16.22 -9.94
N ASP A 158 4.45 17.19 -9.66
CA ASP A 158 4.38 18.52 -10.25
C ASP A 158 4.55 18.49 -11.78
N LEU A 159 5.53 17.70 -12.27
CA LEU A 159 5.77 17.51 -13.70
C LEU A 159 4.54 16.90 -14.41
N LEU A 160 3.91 15.91 -13.79
CA LEU A 160 2.75 15.22 -14.36
C LEU A 160 1.45 16.04 -14.24
N GLY A 161 1.28 16.80 -13.15
CA GLY A 161 0.17 17.72 -12.96
C GLY A 161 0.21 18.90 -13.95
N ALA A 162 1.41 19.39 -14.29
CA ALA A 162 1.60 20.39 -15.33
C ALA A 162 1.21 19.88 -16.73
N THR A 163 1.32 18.57 -17.00
CA THR A 163 0.88 17.96 -18.25
C THR A 163 -0.62 17.65 -18.33
N ALA A 164 -1.32 17.50 -17.20
CA ALA A 164 -2.76 17.20 -17.18
C ALA A 164 -3.66 18.46 -17.34
N GLY A 165 -3.08 19.66 -17.24
CA GLY A 165 -3.77 20.94 -17.40
C GLY A 165 -3.67 21.58 -18.80
N ARG A 166 -3.36 20.80 -19.84
CA ARG A 166 -3.29 21.25 -21.24
C ARG A 166 -4.22 20.47 -22.15
#